data_AF-A0A4W4HPY8-F1
#
_entry.id   AF-A0A4W4HPY8-F1
#
_cell.length_a   1.000
_cell.length_b   1.000
_cell.length_c   1.000
_cell.angle_alpha   90.00
_cell.angle_beta   90.00
_cell.angle_gamma   90.00
#
_symmetry.space_group_name_H-M   'P 1'
#
loop_
_entity.id
_entity.type
_entity.pdbx_description
1 polymer ?
#
loop_
_entity_poly.entity_id
_entity_poly.type
_entity_poly.pdbx_seq_one_letter_code
_entity_poly.pdbx_strand_id
1 'polypeptide(L)'
;EEMEKQAVDGARRAFNSGRSRPLQYRKQQLSALLRLIRERQAEIVSLIGIENDIKLAERNLADWMAPQPVKKTLLTITDDVYIKAEPLGVVLIIGAWNYPWSLTLRPLVGAIAAGNAAVVKPSEVSKSSASLLKELLPQYLDTEMYPVVTGGVPETQELLKQRFDHIFYTGNSTVGKLVMEAAAVCYNVRFLPPPSTDHPEGCFAACQDNAGRDLWTRAADSHCR
;
A
#
# COMPACT_ATOMS: atom_id res chain seq x y z
N GLU A 1 -2.20 12.29 18.87
CA GLU A 1 -2.75 11.07 19.51
C GLU A 1 -4.15 10.75 19.01
N GLU A 2 -5.16 11.60 19.21
CA GLU A 2 -6.53 11.27 18.80
C GLU A 2 -6.70 11.14 17.27
N MET A 3 -6.03 12.00 16.49
CA MET A 3 -6.21 12.05 15.04
C MET A 3 -5.59 10.87 14.29
N GLU A 4 -4.39 10.43 14.67
CA GLU A 4 -3.72 9.27 14.05
C GLU A 4 -4.53 8.00 14.30
N LYS A 5 -4.94 7.80 15.56
CA LYS A 5 -5.77 6.67 15.96
C LYS A 5 -7.13 6.70 15.26
N GLN A 6 -7.77 7.86 15.18
CA GLN A 6 -9.07 8.02 14.50
C GLN A 6 -8.98 7.68 13.01
N ALA A 7 -7.90 8.09 12.32
CA ALA A 7 -7.67 7.76 10.92
C ALA A 7 -7.52 6.24 10.71
N VAL A 8 -6.73 5.57 11.56
CA VAL A 8 -6.54 4.12 11.48
C VAL A 8 -7.82 3.36 11.82
N ASP A 9 -8.53 3.75 12.87
CA ASP A 9 -9.79 3.12 13.28
C ASP A 9 -10.87 3.33 12.21
N GLY A 10 -10.92 4.49 11.57
CA GLY A 10 -11.80 4.78 10.44
C GLY A 10 -11.53 3.87 9.25
N ALA A 11 -10.26 3.81 8.81
CA ALA A 11 -9.82 2.92 7.73
C ALA A 11 -10.12 1.45 8.03
N ARG A 12 -9.93 1.02 9.28
CA ARG A 12 -10.21 -0.35 9.70
C ARG A 12 -11.70 -0.67 9.70
N ARG A 13 -12.55 0.25 10.16
CA ARG A 13 -14.01 0.09 10.07
C ARG A 13 -14.48 0.01 8.63
N ALA A 14 -13.96 0.87 7.76
CA ALA A 14 -14.29 0.86 6.33
C ALA A 14 -13.85 -0.44 5.64
N PHE A 15 -12.64 -0.92 5.94
CA PHE A 15 -12.16 -2.21 5.45
C PHE A 15 -13.05 -3.37 5.92
N ASN A 16 -13.36 -3.41 7.21
CA ASN A 16 -14.18 -4.47 7.82
C ASN A 16 -15.63 -4.49 7.30
N SER A 17 -16.12 -3.37 6.75
CA SER A 17 -17.40 -3.32 6.06
C SER A 17 -17.42 -4.17 4.76
N GLY A 18 -16.24 -4.60 4.28
CA GLY A 18 -16.09 -5.42 3.08
C GLY A 18 -16.29 -4.67 1.76
N ARG A 19 -16.49 -3.34 1.80
CA ARG A 19 -16.78 -2.53 0.60
C ARG A 19 -15.68 -2.56 -0.46
N SER A 20 -14.43 -2.84 -0.06
CA SER A 20 -13.27 -2.95 -0.96
C SER A 20 -13.07 -4.32 -1.61
N ARG A 21 -13.87 -5.32 -1.20
CA ARG A 21 -13.76 -6.69 -1.74
C ARG A 21 -14.17 -6.78 -3.21
N PRO A 22 -15.26 -6.16 -3.69
CA PRO A 22 -15.69 -6.27 -5.08
C PRO A 22 -14.68 -5.65 -6.06
N LEU A 23 -14.46 -6.33 -7.19
CA LEU A 23 -13.64 -5.83 -8.31
C LEU A 23 -14.06 -4.42 -8.76
N GLN A 24 -15.37 -4.18 -8.81
CA GLN A 24 -15.93 -2.90 -9.28
C GLN A 24 -15.51 -1.73 -8.40
N TYR A 25 -15.53 -1.89 -7.07
CA TYR A 25 -15.10 -0.84 -6.15
C TYR A 25 -13.62 -0.48 -6.38
N ARG A 26 -12.76 -1.49 -6.51
CA ARG A 26 -11.32 -1.28 -6.75
C ARG A 26 -11.08 -0.55 -8.07
N LYS A 27 -11.77 -0.95 -9.14
CA LYS A 27 -11.71 -0.25 -10.43
C LYS A 27 -12.17 1.20 -10.32
N GLN A 28 -13.27 1.47 -9.61
CA GLN A 28 -13.75 2.84 -9.41
C GLN A 28 -12.72 3.72 -8.70
N GLN A 29 -12.07 3.21 -7.65
CA GLN A 29 -11.04 3.95 -6.92
C GLN A 29 -9.77 4.16 -7.78
N LEU A 30 -9.35 3.16 -8.57
CA LEU A 30 -8.25 3.32 -9.53
C LEU A 30 -8.57 4.35 -10.62
N SER A 31 -9.77 4.31 -11.20
CA SER A 31 -10.21 5.29 -12.20
C SER A 31 -10.31 6.70 -11.61
N ALA A 32 -10.74 6.82 -10.35
CA ALA A 32 -10.80 8.10 -9.66
C ALA A 32 -9.39 8.66 -9.37
N LEU A 33 -8.43 7.80 -9.00
CA LEU A 33 -7.03 8.20 -8.88
C LEU A 33 -6.46 8.62 -10.24
N LEU A 34 -6.76 7.89 -11.32
CA LEU A 34 -6.34 8.27 -12.67
C LEU A 34 -6.91 9.64 -13.08
N ARG A 35 -8.13 9.95 -12.66
CA ARG A 35 -8.75 11.26 -12.88
C ARG A 35 -7.98 12.38 -12.16
N LEU A 36 -7.58 12.18 -10.89
CA LEU A 36 -6.69 13.11 -10.18
C LEU A 36 -5.39 13.34 -10.97
N ILE A 37 -4.75 12.25 -11.43
CA ILE A 37 -3.49 12.33 -12.18
C ILE A 37 -3.68 13.19 -13.43
N ARG A 38 -4.71 12.94 -14.22
CA ARG A 38 -4.94 13.64 -15.49
C ARG A 38 -5.34 15.10 -15.32
N GLU A 39 -6.14 15.42 -14.30
CA GLU A 39 -6.58 16.78 -14.02
C GLU A 39 -5.42 17.64 -13.48
N ARG A 40 -4.44 17.03 -12.78
CA ARG A 40 -3.34 17.75 -12.11
C ARG A 40 -1.96 17.57 -12.73
N GLN A 41 -1.80 16.74 -13.77
CA GLN A 41 -0.50 16.47 -14.40
C GLN A 41 0.23 17.71 -14.93
N ALA A 42 -0.51 18.75 -15.35
CA ALA A 42 0.07 20.00 -15.82
C ALA A 42 0.70 20.82 -14.68
N GLU A 43 0.16 20.66 -13.47
CA GLU A 43 0.61 21.37 -12.27
C GLU A 43 1.67 20.55 -11.49
N ILE A 44 1.64 19.21 -11.63
CA ILE A 44 2.45 18.28 -10.84
C ILE A 44 3.22 17.33 -11.77
N VAL A 45 4.40 17.75 -12.21
CA VAL A 45 5.27 16.99 -13.13
C VAL A 45 5.65 15.61 -12.61
N SER A 46 5.77 15.43 -11.29
CA SER A 46 6.12 14.14 -10.67
C SER A 46 5.03 13.06 -10.77
N LEU A 47 3.89 13.36 -11.42
CA LEU A 47 2.85 12.36 -11.69
C LEU A 47 3.11 11.53 -12.95
N ILE A 48 4.11 11.91 -13.76
CA ILE A 48 4.52 11.18 -14.96
C ILE A 48 4.89 9.74 -14.58
N GLY A 49 4.33 8.78 -15.32
CA GLY A 49 4.54 7.34 -15.12
C GLY A 49 3.51 6.66 -14.23
N ILE A 50 2.89 7.36 -13.27
CA ILE A 50 1.87 6.77 -12.37
C ILE A 50 0.61 6.35 -13.15
N GLU A 51 0.26 7.07 -14.21
CA GLU A 51 -0.84 6.70 -15.11
C GLU A 51 -0.65 5.30 -15.71
N ASN A 52 0.57 4.92 -16.07
CA ASN A 52 0.84 3.60 -16.64
C ASN A 52 0.63 2.51 -15.60
N ASP A 53 0.98 2.77 -14.35
CA ASP A 53 0.79 1.85 -13.22
C ASP A 53 -0.70 1.62 -12.96
N ILE A 54 -1.49 2.68 -12.95
CA ILE A 54 -2.95 2.59 -12.77
C ILE A 54 -3.59 1.82 -13.93
N LYS A 55 -3.23 2.14 -15.18
CA LYS A 55 -3.74 1.44 -16.36
C LYS A 55 -3.34 -0.03 -16.36
N LEU A 56 -2.13 -0.35 -15.92
CA LEU A 56 -1.68 -1.73 -15.79
C LEU A 56 -2.53 -2.49 -14.76
N ALA A 57 -2.76 -1.88 -13.60
CA ALA A 57 -3.64 -2.44 -12.57
C ALA A 57 -5.06 -2.63 -13.11
N GLU A 58 -5.70 -1.61 -13.67
CA GLU A 58 -7.08 -1.70 -14.18
C GLU A 58 -7.28 -2.81 -15.22
N ARG A 59 -6.31 -2.99 -16.12
CA ARG A 59 -6.35 -4.03 -17.17
C ARG A 59 -6.25 -5.44 -16.59
N ASN A 60 -5.31 -5.66 -15.67
CA ASN A 60 -5.01 -7.02 -15.18
C ASN A 60 -5.74 -7.39 -13.88
N LEU A 61 -6.42 -6.45 -13.24
CA LEU A 61 -6.98 -6.65 -11.89
C LEU A 61 -7.93 -7.85 -11.79
N ALA A 62 -8.74 -8.09 -12.83
CA ALA A 62 -9.66 -9.23 -12.83
C ALA A 62 -8.90 -10.57 -12.80
N ASP A 63 -7.87 -10.70 -13.64
CA ASP A 63 -7.04 -11.90 -13.73
C ASP A 63 -6.21 -12.11 -12.46
N TRP A 64 -5.71 -11.01 -11.89
CA TRP A 64 -4.98 -11.01 -10.65
C TRP A 64 -5.84 -11.49 -9.46
N MET A 65 -7.12 -11.12 -9.43
CA MET A 65 -8.08 -11.53 -8.39
C MET A 65 -8.62 -12.96 -8.58
N ALA A 66 -8.50 -13.54 -9.78
CA ALA A 66 -9.04 -14.86 -10.07
C ALA A 66 -8.28 -15.96 -9.31
N PRO A 67 -8.96 -17.00 -8.81
CA PRO A 67 -8.30 -18.19 -8.26
C PRO A 67 -7.30 -18.79 -9.25
N GLN A 68 -6.10 -19.09 -8.78
CA GLN A 68 -5.00 -19.63 -9.58
C GLN A 68 -4.85 -21.13 -9.27
N PRO A 69 -5.25 -22.03 -10.19
CA PRO A 69 -5.10 -23.46 -9.99
C PRO A 69 -3.63 -23.84 -9.77
N VAL A 70 -3.38 -24.81 -8.90
CA VAL A 70 -2.03 -25.34 -8.66
C VAL A 70 -1.92 -26.80 -9.06
N LYS A 71 -0.68 -27.24 -9.31
CA LYS A 71 -0.41 -28.63 -9.67
C LYS A 71 -0.84 -29.56 -8.53
N LYS A 72 -1.74 -30.49 -8.84
CA LYS A 72 -2.23 -31.52 -7.90
C LYS A 72 -1.21 -32.66 -7.77
N THR A 73 -1.21 -33.31 -6.61
CA THR A 73 -0.50 -34.58 -6.37
C THR A 73 -1.49 -35.75 -6.46
N LEU A 74 -1.00 -36.99 -6.54
CA LEU A 74 -1.85 -38.19 -6.55
C LEU A 74 -2.83 -38.23 -5.36
N LEU A 75 -2.37 -37.76 -4.19
CA LEU A 75 -3.19 -37.68 -2.97
C LEU A 75 -4.30 -36.63 -3.03
N THR A 76 -4.16 -35.60 -3.87
CA THR A 76 -5.10 -34.47 -3.96
C THR A 76 -5.77 -34.39 -5.34
N ILE A 77 -5.76 -35.49 -6.10
CA ILE A 77 -6.18 -35.49 -7.52
C ILE A 77 -7.68 -35.21 -7.67
N THR A 78 -8.47 -35.63 -6.70
CA THR A 78 -9.92 -35.40 -6.62
C THR A 78 -10.31 -34.05 -6.02
N ASP A 79 -9.35 -33.32 -5.44
CA ASP A 79 -9.63 -32.08 -4.69
C ASP A 79 -9.51 -30.85 -5.60
N ASP A 80 -10.26 -29.80 -5.29
CA ASP A 80 -10.08 -28.49 -5.93
C ASP A 80 -9.01 -27.68 -5.22
N VAL A 81 -7.84 -27.57 -5.85
CA VAL A 81 -6.66 -26.92 -5.26
C VAL A 81 -6.31 -25.66 -6.06
N TYR A 82 -6.36 -24.50 -5.41
CA TYR A 82 -6.03 -23.21 -5.99
C TYR A 82 -5.45 -22.25 -4.95
N ILE A 83 -4.75 -21.23 -5.42
CA ILE A 83 -4.32 -20.07 -4.63
C ILE A 83 -5.26 -18.91 -4.95
N LYS A 84 -5.88 -18.34 -3.93
CA LYS A 84 -6.71 -17.14 -4.07
C LYS A 84 -6.10 -16.03 -3.22
N ALA A 85 -5.87 -14.89 -3.84
CA ALA A 85 -5.35 -13.73 -3.15
C ALA A 85 -6.48 -12.97 -2.45
N GLU A 86 -6.25 -12.58 -1.20
CA GLU A 86 -7.18 -11.83 -0.37
C GLU A 86 -6.48 -10.59 0.21
N PRO A 87 -7.20 -9.49 0.43
CA PRO A 87 -6.60 -8.28 1.01
C PRO A 87 -6.11 -8.55 2.44
N LEU A 88 -4.98 -7.96 2.79
CA LEU A 88 -4.37 -8.05 4.12
C LEU A 88 -5.17 -7.27 5.17
N GLY A 89 -5.63 -6.06 4.82
CA GLY A 89 -6.35 -5.20 5.74
C GLY A 89 -6.07 -3.71 5.54
N VAL A 90 -5.58 -3.04 6.59
CA VAL A 90 -5.16 -1.64 6.56
C VAL A 90 -3.64 -1.58 6.40
N VAL A 91 -3.20 -0.92 5.34
CA VAL A 91 -1.79 -0.73 5.00
C VAL A 91 -1.35 0.67 5.41
N LEU A 92 -0.16 0.82 5.97
CA LEU A 92 0.48 2.11 6.16
C LEU A 92 1.44 2.39 5.00
N ILE A 93 1.35 3.55 4.36
CA ILE A 93 2.28 3.98 3.31
C ILE A 93 3.02 5.23 3.79
N ILE A 94 4.32 5.10 4.03
CA ILE A 94 5.21 6.21 4.41
C ILE A 94 6.07 6.59 3.20
N GLY A 95 5.74 7.73 2.58
CA GLY A 95 6.43 8.23 1.39
C GLY A 95 7.69 9.03 1.72
N ALA A 96 8.68 9.00 0.83
CA ALA A 96 9.89 9.82 0.94
C ALA A 96 9.72 11.22 0.31
N TRP A 97 10.69 12.10 0.54
CA TRP A 97 10.62 13.51 0.16
C TRP A 97 11.13 13.84 -1.25
N ASN A 98 12.01 13.01 -1.81
CA ASN A 98 12.67 13.25 -3.10
C ASN A 98 11.70 13.11 -4.30
N TYR A 99 10.75 12.18 -4.21
CA TYR A 99 9.66 12.03 -5.19
C TYR A 99 8.32 11.86 -4.45
N PRO A 100 7.81 12.95 -3.81
CA PRO A 100 6.79 12.86 -2.77
C PRO A 100 5.43 12.37 -3.29
N TRP A 101 5.16 12.54 -4.58
CA TRP A 101 3.96 11.99 -5.23
C TRP A 101 4.17 10.54 -5.66
N SER A 102 5.24 10.24 -6.39
CA SER A 102 5.46 8.91 -6.96
C SER A 102 5.69 7.84 -5.87
N LEU A 103 6.50 8.15 -4.85
CA LEU A 103 6.81 7.22 -3.75
C LEU A 103 5.66 7.06 -2.75
N THR A 104 4.59 7.84 -2.90
CA THR A 104 3.38 7.74 -2.08
C THR A 104 2.24 7.10 -2.85
N LEU A 105 2.00 7.53 -4.09
CA LEU A 105 0.86 7.08 -4.88
C LEU A 105 1.09 5.73 -5.56
N ARG A 106 2.31 5.37 -5.97
CA ARG A 106 2.54 4.04 -6.60
C ARG A 106 2.26 2.88 -5.63
N PRO A 107 2.72 2.92 -4.36
CA PRO A 107 2.30 1.93 -3.37
C PRO A 107 0.79 1.95 -3.10
N LEU A 108 0.16 3.13 -3.15
CA LEU A 108 -1.29 3.29 -2.99
C LEU A 108 -2.07 2.60 -4.12
N VAL A 109 -1.61 2.72 -5.37
CA VAL A 109 -2.19 1.98 -6.52
C VAL A 109 -2.21 0.49 -6.23
N GLY A 110 -1.09 -0.06 -5.76
CA GLY A 110 -1.00 -1.48 -5.36
C GLY A 110 -1.95 -1.83 -4.23
N ALA A 111 -2.05 -0.99 -3.19
CA ALA A 111 -2.93 -1.23 -2.05
C ALA A 111 -4.41 -1.24 -2.44
N ILE A 112 -4.83 -0.29 -3.30
CA ILE A 112 -6.18 -0.22 -3.85
C ILE A 112 -6.48 -1.46 -4.71
N ALA A 113 -5.55 -1.83 -5.59
CA ALA A 113 -5.69 -3.01 -6.45
C ALA A 113 -5.81 -4.31 -5.63
N ALA A 114 -5.04 -4.45 -4.55
CA ALA A 114 -5.14 -5.58 -3.64
C ALA A 114 -6.43 -5.59 -2.80
N GLY A 115 -7.14 -4.46 -2.70
CA GLY A 115 -8.40 -4.30 -1.97
C GLY A 115 -8.23 -3.92 -0.50
N ASN A 116 -7.06 -3.38 -0.15
CA ASN A 116 -6.75 -2.91 1.19
C ASN A 116 -7.31 -1.50 1.44
N ALA A 117 -7.55 -1.16 2.70
CA ALA A 117 -7.54 0.24 3.11
C ALA A 117 -6.09 0.72 3.28
N ALA A 118 -5.83 2.01 3.12
CA ALA A 118 -4.48 2.53 3.25
C ALA A 118 -4.43 3.88 3.95
N VAL A 119 -3.62 3.99 5.00
CA VAL A 119 -3.30 5.28 5.62
C VAL A 119 -2.06 5.83 4.94
N VAL A 120 -2.20 7.03 4.36
CA VAL A 120 -1.15 7.67 3.56
C VAL A 120 -0.43 8.70 4.40
N LYS A 121 0.88 8.52 4.59
CA LYS A 121 1.76 9.38 5.37
C LYS A 121 2.84 9.99 4.47
N PRO A 122 2.56 11.14 3.80
CA PRO A 122 3.58 11.83 3.01
C PRO A 122 4.67 12.42 3.91
N SER A 123 5.86 12.64 3.36
CA SER A 123 6.98 13.24 4.10
C SER A 123 6.74 14.71 4.42
N GLU A 124 7.02 15.07 5.68
CA GLU A 124 7.02 16.42 6.23
C GLU A 124 8.09 17.34 5.62
N VAL A 125 9.13 16.78 4.99
CA VAL A 125 10.19 17.57 4.34
C VAL A 125 9.60 18.27 3.11
N SER A 126 8.72 17.59 2.37
CA SER A 126 8.04 18.11 1.19
C SER A 126 6.67 18.70 1.54
N LYS A 127 6.66 19.69 2.44
CA LYS A 127 5.45 20.30 3.04
C LYS A 127 4.35 20.66 2.03
N SER A 128 4.70 21.36 0.95
CA SER A 128 3.71 21.77 -0.06
C SER A 128 3.05 20.58 -0.75
N SER A 129 3.84 19.53 -1.04
CA SER A 129 3.30 18.29 -1.62
C SER A 129 2.43 17.53 -0.61
N ALA A 130 2.85 17.44 0.65
CA ALA A 130 2.07 16.80 1.71
C ALA A 130 0.72 17.49 1.94
N SER A 131 0.71 18.83 1.99
CA SER A 131 -0.52 19.62 2.13
C SER A 131 -1.44 19.45 0.93
N LEU A 132 -0.90 19.53 -0.29
CA LEU A 132 -1.69 19.39 -1.51
C LEU A 132 -2.24 17.95 -1.64
N LEU A 133 -1.48 16.93 -1.24
CA LEU A 133 -1.95 15.55 -1.22
C LEU A 133 -3.10 15.36 -0.21
N LYS A 134 -2.99 15.96 0.98
CA LYS A 134 -4.05 15.94 1.99
C LYS A 134 -5.34 16.64 1.52
N GLU A 135 -5.21 17.70 0.73
CA GLU A 135 -6.34 18.45 0.18
C GLU A 135 -7.00 17.70 -0.99
N LEU A 136 -6.20 17.17 -1.92
CA LEU A 136 -6.70 16.60 -3.15
C LEU A 136 -7.23 15.18 -2.98
N LEU A 137 -6.52 14.30 -2.27
CA LEU A 137 -6.88 12.87 -2.23
C LEU A 137 -8.34 12.61 -1.78
N PRO A 138 -8.88 13.32 -0.76
CA PRO A 138 -10.28 13.20 -0.34
C PRO A 138 -11.33 13.62 -1.38
N GLN A 139 -10.95 14.40 -2.39
CA GLN A 139 -11.86 14.87 -3.45
C GLN A 139 -12.08 13.81 -4.54
N TYR A 140 -11.23 12.78 -4.58
CA TYR A 140 -11.27 11.73 -5.60
C TYR A 140 -11.51 10.34 -5.02
N LEU A 141 -10.91 10.02 -3.87
CA LEU A 141 -10.96 8.69 -3.27
C LEU A 141 -11.91 8.62 -2.06
N ASP A 142 -12.30 7.40 -1.69
CA ASP A 142 -13.05 7.14 -0.45
C ASP A 142 -12.23 7.62 0.76
N THR A 143 -12.77 8.61 1.47
CA THR A 143 -12.10 9.30 2.57
C THR A 143 -11.95 8.45 3.83
N GLU A 144 -12.80 7.45 4.01
CA GLU A 144 -12.68 6.51 5.12
C GLU A 144 -11.62 5.44 4.80
N MET A 145 -11.53 4.98 3.56
CA MET A 145 -10.60 3.93 3.14
C MET A 145 -9.17 4.43 2.91
N TYR A 146 -8.99 5.68 2.48
CA TYR A 146 -7.69 6.22 2.08
C TYR A 146 -7.35 7.56 2.76
N PRO A 147 -7.37 7.64 4.11
CA PRO A 147 -7.09 8.89 4.81
C PRO A 147 -5.61 9.30 4.70
N VAL A 148 -5.38 10.61 4.66
CA VAL A 148 -4.03 11.21 4.64
C VAL A 148 -3.69 11.78 6.00
N VAL A 149 -2.64 11.25 6.62
CA VAL A 149 -2.11 11.75 7.89
C VAL A 149 -0.83 12.53 7.60
N THR A 150 -0.79 13.80 8.00
CA THR A 150 0.38 14.68 7.84
C THR A 150 1.02 14.93 9.20
N GLY A 151 2.35 15.03 9.25
CA GLY A 151 3.08 15.29 10.49
C GLY A 151 4.55 14.89 10.32
N GLY A 152 5.39 15.19 11.31
CA GLY A 152 6.80 14.81 11.33
C GLY A 152 7.04 13.51 12.09
N VAL A 153 8.16 13.45 12.81
CA VAL A 153 8.56 12.30 13.63
C VAL A 153 7.55 11.97 14.73
N PRO A 154 7.03 12.91 15.54
CA PRO A 154 6.10 12.59 16.62
C PRO A 154 4.82 11.90 16.12
N GLU A 155 4.21 12.43 15.07
CA GLU A 155 2.99 11.88 14.48
C GLU A 155 3.27 10.51 13.83
N THR A 156 4.46 10.33 13.24
CA THR A 156 4.86 9.04 12.67
C THR A 156 5.05 7.98 13.77
N GLN A 157 5.61 8.36 14.92
CA GLN A 157 5.74 7.46 16.07
C GLN A 157 4.37 7.06 16.64
N GLU A 158 3.42 7.99 16.76
CA GLU A 158 2.05 7.68 17.19
C GLU A 158 1.32 6.78 16.19
N LEU A 159 1.54 7.00 14.90
CA LEU A 159 1.00 6.16 13.84
C LEU A 159 1.56 4.73 13.93
N LEU A 160 2.87 4.58 14.13
CA LEU A 160 3.54 3.29 14.25
C LEU A 160 3.15 2.47 15.50
N LYS A 161 2.53 3.11 16.51
CA LYS A 161 1.91 2.38 17.64
C LYS A 161 0.57 1.72 17.26
N GLN A 162 -0.04 2.13 16.16
CA GLN A 162 -1.32 1.59 15.70
C GLN A 162 -1.10 0.27 14.95
N ARG A 163 -2.14 -0.58 14.95
CA ARG A 163 -2.08 -1.88 14.26
C ARG A 163 -2.37 -1.73 12.77
N PHE A 164 -1.38 -2.04 11.95
CA PHE A 164 -1.50 -2.24 10.51
C PHE A 164 -1.40 -3.73 10.16
N ASP A 165 -1.85 -4.08 8.95
CA ASP A 165 -1.70 -5.42 8.37
C ASP A 165 -0.55 -5.48 7.35
N HIS A 166 -0.10 -4.31 6.88
CA HIS A 166 1.17 -4.16 6.17
C HIS A 166 1.74 -2.74 6.37
N ILE A 167 3.07 -2.59 6.36
CA ILE A 167 3.72 -1.26 6.37
C ILE A 167 4.67 -1.16 5.19
N PHE A 168 4.40 -0.19 4.32
CA PHE A 168 5.27 0.19 3.22
C PHE A 168 6.05 1.45 3.59
N TYR A 169 7.37 1.34 3.60
CA TYR A 169 8.25 2.44 3.95
C TYR A 169 9.26 2.70 2.84
N THR A 170 9.39 3.95 2.42
CA THR A 170 10.50 4.40 1.59
C THR A 170 11.27 5.50 2.31
N GLY A 171 12.58 5.29 2.48
CA GLY A 171 13.47 6.26 3.11
C GLY A 171 14.81 5.64 3.48
N ASN A 172 15.39 6.03 4.61
CA ASN A 172 16.73 5.58 5.00
C ASN A 172 16.70 4.32 5.89
N SER A 173 17.84 3.62 5.95
CA SER A 173 17.97 2.36 6.69
C SER A 173 17.78 2.50 8.20
N THR A 174 18.22 3.62 8.79
CA THR A 174 18.08 3.88 10.23
C THR A 174 16.61 3.94 10.64
N VAL A 175 15.81 4.72 9.92
CA VAL A 175 14.36 4.81 10.17
C VAL A 175 13.66 3.53 9.73
N GLY A 176 14.12 2.86 8.68
CA GLY A 176 13.60 1.54 8.28
C GLY A 176 13.69 0.50 9.40
N LYS A 177 14.78 0.48 10.17
CA LYS A 177 14.91 -0.40 11.35
C LYS A 177 13.88 -0.06 12.42
N LEU A 178 13.66 1.23 12.72
CA LEU A 178 12.65 1.66 13.70
C LEU A 178 11.24 1.29 13.26
N VAL A 179 10.92 1.42 11.96
CA VAL A 179 9.65 0.98 11.39
C VAL A 179 9.48 -0.53 11.55
N MET A 180 10.54 -1.31 11.30
CA MET A 180 10.51 -2.75 11.45
C MET A 180 10.35 -3.19 12.92
N GLU A 181 11.02 -2.50 13.85
CA GLU A 181 10.86 -2.73 15.29
C GLU A 181 9.42 -2.47 15.75
N ALA A 182 8.83 -1.35 15.33
CA ALA A 182 7.43 -1.04 15.61
C ALA A 182 6.46 -2.07 15.01
N ALA A 183 6.74 -2.52 13.77
CA ALA A 183 5.98 -3.60 13.14
C ALA A 183 6.06 -4.90 13.96
N ALA A 184 7.25 -5.30 14.43
CA ALA A 184 7.44 -6.53 15.20
C ALA A 184 6.69 -6.56 16.54
N VAL A 185 6.40 -5.39 17.12
CA VAL A 185 5.57 -5.29 18.32
C VAL A 185 4.08 -5.44 17.99
N CYS A 186 3.65 -4.96 16.82
CA CYS A 186 2.25 -4.99 16.38
C CYS A 186 1.82 -6.33 15.76
N TYR A 187 2.72 -6.99 15.04
CA TYR A 187 2.51 -8.34 14.54
C TYR A 187 3.03 -9.33 15.57
N ASN A 188 2.17 -10.21 16.09
CA ASN A 188 2.61 -11.32 16.96
C ASN A 188 3.34 -12.43 16.15
N VAL A 189 4.17 -12.03 15.18
CA VAL A 189 4.84 -12.87 14.20
C VAL A 189 6.34 -12.85 14.49
N ARG A 190 6.88 -14.05 14.74
CA ARG A 190 8.30 -14.30 15.01
C ARG A 190 9.11 -14.07 13.73
N PHE A 191 9.91 -13.00 13.68
CA PHE A 191 10.78 -12.69 12.54
C PHE A 191 11.97 -13.66 12.46
N LEU A 192 12.25 -14.17 11.25
CA LEU A 192 13.54 -14.78 10.90
C LEU A 192 14.54 -13.67 10.52
N PRO A 193 15.85 -13.85 10.82
CA PRO A 193 16.86 -12.82 10.60
C PRO A 193 17.06 -12.51 9.10
N PRO A 194 17.47 -11.27 8.76
CA PRO A 194 17.67 -10.86 7.37
C PRO A 194 18.83 -11.64 6.71
N PRO A 195 18.74 -11.93 5.39
CA PRO A 195 19.90 -12.37 4.64
C PRO A 195 20.92 -11.23 4.54
N SER A 196 22.19 -11.60 4.57
CA SER A 196 23.36 -10.72 4.59
C SER A 196 23.33 -9.61 3.52
N THR A 197 23.77 -8.43 3.96
CA THR A 197 23.98 -7.18 3.22
C THR A 197 24.70 -7.34 1.88
N ASP A 198 24.10 -6.87 0.78
CA ASP A 198 24.81 -6.35 -0.41
C ASP A 198 23.87 -5.72 -1.48
N HIS A 199 23.00 -4.78 -1.09
CA HIS A 199 22.33 -3.90 -2.07
C HIS A 199 22.31 -2.44 -1.61
N PRO A 200 22.92 -1.52 -2.38
CA PRO A 200 22.78 -0.09 -2.13
C PRO A 200 21.42 0.37 -2.67
N GLU A 201 20.69 1.12 -1.85
CA GLU A 201 19.34 1.68 -2.12
C GLU A 201 18.18 0.65 -2.11
N GLY A 202 17.85 0.16 -0.91
CA GLY A 202 16.77 -0.80 -0.69
C GLY A 202 15.41 -0.15 -0.43
N CYS A 203 14.44 -0.41 -1.31
CA CYS A 203 13.02 -0.33 -1.01
C CYS A 203 12.69 -1.43 0.01
N PHE A 204 12.51 -1.10 1.29
CA PHE A 204 12.21 -2.08 2.33
C PHE A 204 10.70 -2.33 2.39
N ALA A 205 10.23 -3.33 1.66
CA ALA A 205 8.92 -3.93 1.91
C ALA A 205 9.02 -4.78 3.19
N ALA A 206 8.51 -4.27 4.31
CA ALA A 206 8.42 -5.02 5.55
C ALA A 206 7.23 -6.00 5.49
N CYS A 207 7.42 -7.10 4.75
CA CYS A 207 6.80 -8.44 4.90
C CYS A 207 6.99 -9.20 3.58
N GLN A 208 8.09 -9.94 3.44
CA GLN A 208 8.09 -11.10 2.56
C GLN A 208 7.39 -12.23 3.31
N ASP A 209 6.09 -12.40 3.07
CA ASP A 209 5.39 -13.58 3.56
C ASP A 209 5.82 -14.79 2.72
N ASN A 210 6.00 -15.94 3.39
CA ASN A 210 6.66 -17.15 2.85
C ASN A 210 5.88 -17.88 1.74
N ALA A 211 4.81 -17.27 1.22
CA ALA A 211 3.99 -17.76 0.12
C ALA A 211 4.07 -16.75 -1.03
N GLY A 212 5.14 -16.82 -1.82
CA GLY A 212 5.38 -15.91 -2.93
C GLY A 212 4.15 -15.66 -3.82
N ARG A 213 3.89 -14.36 -4.07
CA ARG A 213 2.87 -13.75 -4.93
C ARG A 213 1.59 -13.31 -4.21
N ASP A 214 1.72 -12.31 -3.37
CA ASP A 214 0.63 -11.42 -3.01
C ASP A 214 0.30 -10.50 -4.22
N LEU A 215 -0.98 -10.15 -4.38
CA LEU A 215 -1.49 -9.21 -5.40
C LEU A 215 -0.70 -7.91 -5.47
N TRP A 216 -0.31 -7.42 -4.30
CA TRP A 216 0.48 -6.22 -4.10
C TRP A 216 1.93 -6.43 -4.56
N THR A 217 2.54 -7.61 -4.32
CA THR A 217 3.85 -7.94 -4.91
C THR A 217 3.77 -8.05 -6.43
N ARG A 218 2.69 -8.58 -7.02
CA ARG A 218 2.53 -8.57 -8.50
C ARG A 218 2.35 -7.16 -9.07
N ALA A 219 1.67 -6.28 -8.34
CA ALA A 219 1.53 -4.87 -8.71
C ALA A 219 2.82 -4.07 -8.49
N ALA A 220 3.67 -4.45 -7.53
CA ALA A 220 4.94 -3.78 -7.20
C ALA A 220 6.14 -4.35 -7.99
N ASP A 221 6.18 -5.66 -8.28
CA ASP A 221 7.25 -6.34 -9.02
C ASP A 221 7.29 -5.91 -10.50
N SER A 222 6.17 -5.43 -11.06
CA SER A 222 6.16 -4.81 -12.38
C SER A 222 6.97 -3.51 -12.45
N HIS A 223 7.42 -2.97 -11.31
CA HIS A 223 8.21 -1.73 -11.21
C HIS A 223 9.71 -1.96 -10.98
N CYS A 224 10.14 -3.20 -10.73
CA CYS A 224 11.54 -3.59 -10.53
C CYS A 224 12.15 -4.35 -11.71
N ARG A 225 11.43 -4.48 -12.84
CA ARG A 225 11.97 -5.02 -14.10
C ARG A 225 12.09 -3.95 -15.17
#